data_AF-A0AAW9GP86-F1
#
_entry.id   AF-A0AAW9GP86-F1
#
_cell.length_a   1.000
_cell.length_b   1.000
_cell.length_c   1.000
_cell.angle_alpha   90.00
_cell.angle_beta   90.00
_cell.angle_gamma   90.00
#
_symmetry.space_group_name_H-M   'P 1'
#
loop_
_entity.id
_entity.type
_entity.pdbx_description
1 polymer ?
#
loop_
_entity_poly.entity_id
_entity_poly.type
_entity_poly.pdbx_seq_one_letter_code
_entity_poly.pdbx_strand_id
1 'polypeptide(L)'
;MFLSDKDLMFLAENTDLIKPYIPENCEGATINLTLNNHVKIYESQDPIILGAEVPIEFYKEVDIRTEEFYLKPNQSILVQTNEYFKIPTNMAAQILERYSVKLLGFMISPASYMNPGYEGRLSFLAINHSSVPIRLTPGIKFCQLALIKLTSEALKPYNKQSNTVYYQSESVNTSKLHLDSEIQSFLTDRGVSNVSLETAKELGDHLISHINEAAKEIADMLRKEYNSLNNE
;
A
#
# COMPACT_ATOMS: atom_id res chain seq x y z
N MET A 1 -13.38 8.24 13.35
CA MET A 1 -14.53 7.37 13.74
C MET A 1 -14.81 6.43 12.58
N PHE A 2 -15.02 5.14 12.83
CA PHE A 2 -15.41 4.19 11.78
C PHE A 2 -16.87 4.41 11.36
N LEU A 3 -17.17 4.17 10.08
CA LEU A 3 -18.53 4.27 9.56
C LEU A 3 -19.31 2.98 9.81
N SER A 4 -20.60 3.13 10.15
CA SER A 4 -21.52 2.00 10.26
C SER A 4 -21.86 1.44 8.88
N ASP A 5 -22.31 0.20 8.82
CA ASP A 5 -22.82 -0.43 7.60
C ASP A 5 -23.89 0.40 6.90
N LYS A 6 -24.81 1.02 7.64
CA LYS A 6 -25.81 1.95 7.10
C LYS A 6 -25.17 3.10 6.32
N ASP A 7 -24.13 3.72 6.88
CA ASP A 7 -23.42 4.83 6.22
C ASP A 7 -22.55 4.33 5.06
N LEU A 8 -21.94 3.15 5.22
CA LEU A 8 -21.14 2.50 4.17
C LEU A 8 -21.99 2.14 2.96
N MET A 9 -23.18 1.54 3.17
CA MET A 9 -24.15 1.23 2.12
C MET A 9 -24.55 2.50 1.38
N PHE A 10 -24.96 3.53 2.12
CA PHE A 10 -25.34 4.80 1.52
C PHE A 10 -24.22 5.39 0.64
N LEU A 11 -22.98 5.42 1.13
CA LEU A 11 -21.85 5.91 0.35
C LEU A 11 -21.55 5.04 -0.86
N ALA A 12 -21.54 3.71 -0.70
CA ALA A 12 -21.22 2.79 -1.78
C ALA A 12 -22.27 2.81 -2.91
N GLU A 13 -23.54 3.03 -2.59
CA GLU A 13 -24.64 3.10 -3.56
C GLU A 13 -24.75 4.45 -4.27
N ASN A 14 -24.42 5.55 -3.57
CA ASN A 14 -24.62 6.91 -4.07
C ASN A 14 -23.33 7.56 -4.61
N THR A 15 -22.19 6.87 -4.51
CA THR A 15 -20.89 7.36 -4.99
C THR A 15 -20.11 6.24 -5.69
N ASP A 16 -18.94 6.59 -6.24
CA ASP A 16 -18.01 5.63 -6.84
C ASP A 16 -17.04 5.00 -5.81
N LEU A 17 -17.38 5.00 -4.51
CA LEU A 17 -16.49 4.57 -3.42
C LEU A 17 -15.81 3.22 -3.69
N ILE A 18 -16.57 2.24 -4.18
CA ILE A 18 -16.11 0.88 -4.40
C ILE A 18 -16.86 0.23 -5.57
N LYS A 19 -16.13 -0.39 -6.52
CA LYS A 19 -16.73 -1.10 -7.67
C LYS A 19 -15.99 -2.40 -7.99
N PRO A 20 -16.69 -3.54 -8.16
CA PRO A 20 -18.12 -3.72 -7.95
C PRO A 20 -18.50 -3.61 -6.46
N TYR A 21 -19.67 -3.05 -6.17
CA TYR A 21 -20.28 -3.09 -4.84
C TYR A 21 -21.32 -4.21 -4.78
N ILE A 22 -21.24 -5.04 -3.75
CA ILE A 22 -22.19 -6.11 -3.47
C ILE A 22 -22.76 -5.82 -2.08
N PRO A 23 -24.04 -5.43 -1.94
CA PRO A 23 -24.64 -5.06 -0.66
C PRO A 23 -24.47 -6.12 0.43
N GLU A 24 -24.54 -7.40 0.07
CA GLU A 24 -24.38 -8.55 0.97
C GLU A 24 -22.95 -8.72 1.51
N ASN A 25 -21.99 -7.92 1.04
CA ASN A 25 -20.65 -7.87 1.60
C ASN A 25 -20.51 -6.85 2.73
N CYS A 26 -21.50 -5.97 2.94
CA CYS A 26 -21.45 -4.86 3.88
C CYS A 26 -22.22 -5.20 5.17
N GLU A 27 -21.50 -5.35 6.28
CA GLU A 27 -22.09 -5.67 7.59
C GLU A 27 -21.31 -4.99 8.73
N GLY A 28 -22.04 -4.53 9.75
CA GLY A 28 -21.48 -3.93 10.96
C GLY A 28 -20.80 -2.58 10.70
N ALA A 29 -19.50 -2.61 10.41
CA ALA A 29 -18.69 -1.42 10.13
C ALA A 29 -17.67 -1.68 9.00
N THR A 30 -17.90 -2.70 8.17
CA THR A 30 -16.95 -3.11 7.15
C THR A 30 -17.61 -3.61 5.87
N ILE A 31 -16.88 -3.58 4.76
CA ILE A 31 -17.25 -4.22 3.49
C ILE A 31 -16.24 -5.34 3.20
N ASN A 32 -16.70 -6.59 3.08
CA ASN A 32 -15.83 -7.70 2.66
C ASN A 32 -15.33 -7.50 1.22
N LEU A 33 -14.05 -7.76 1.00
CA LEU A 33 -13.36 -7.60 -0.27
C LEU A 33 -12.87 -8.95 -0.80
N THR A 34 -12.82 -9.10 -2.11
CA THR A 34 -12.63 -10.40 -2.77
C THR A 34 -11.30 -10.50 -3.51
N LEU A 35 -10.72 -11.70 -3.50
CA LEU A 35 -9.41 -11.96 -4.10
C LEU A 35 -9.48 -11.90 -5.62
N ASN A 36 -8.61 -11.10 -6.25
CA ASN A 36 -8.49 -11.05 -7.69
C ASN A 36 -7.90 -12.34 -8.27
N ASN A 37 -8.13 -12.56 -9.55
CA ASN A 37 -7.64 -13.74 -10.24
C ASN A 37 -6.17 -13.64 -10.69
N HIS A 38 -5.55 -12.46 -10.66
CA HIS A 38 -4.13 -12.31 -10.99
C HIS A 38 -3.30 -12.22 -9.71
N VAL A 39 -2.17 -12.93 -9.71
CA VAL A 39 -1.15 -12.84 -8.66
C VAL A 39 0.22 -12.68 -9.31
N LYS A 40 1.17 -12.05 -8.60
CA LYS A 40 2.57 -11.97 -9.04
C LYS A 40 3.48 -12.68 -8.05
N ILE A 41 4.40 -13.47 -8.59
CA ILE A 41 5.35 -14.29 -7.85
C ILE A 41 6.74 -13.77 -8.18
N TYR A 42 7.54 -13.46 -7.17
CA TYR A 42 8.95 -13.17 -7.39
C TYR A 42 9.71 -14.47 -7.66
N GLU A 43 10.30 -14.63 -8.85
CA GLU A 43 10.99 -15.86 -9.27
C GLU A 43 12.51 -15.70 -9.41
N SER A 44 13.03 -14.46 -9.42
CA SER A 44 14.47 -14.23 -9.47
C SER A 44 15.18 -14.71 -8.20
N GLN A 45 16.44 -15.12 -8.34
CA GLN A 45 17.34 -15.38 -7.21
C GLN A 45 18.14 -14.13 -6.81
N ASP A 46 17.99 -13.04 -7.56
CA ASP A 46 18.70 -11.80 -7.29
C ASP A 46 18.20 -11.18 -5.98
N PRO A 47 19.11 -10.66 -5.14
CA PRO A 47 18.73 -9.99 -3.90
C PRO A 47 17.99 -8.69 -4.21
N ILE A 48 16.92 -8.43 -3.46
CA ILE A 48 16.24 -7.13 -3.50
C ILE A 48 17.04 -6.12 -2.69
N ILE A 49 17.45 -5.03 -3.33
CA ILE A 49 18.06 -3.88 -2.67
C ILE A 49 16.96 -2.85 -2.43
N LEU A 50 16.73 -2.47 -1.18
CA LEU A 50 15.77 -1.42 -0.87
C LEU A 50 16.23 -0.08 -1.48
N GLY A 51 15.37 0.49 -2.31
CA GLY A 51 15.62 1.71 -3.06
C GLY A 51 16.06 1.49 -4.50
N ALA A 52 16.44 0.27 -4.89
CA ALA A 52 16.63 -0.09 -6.29
C ALA A 52 15.29 -0.38 -6.98
N GLU A 53 15.23 -0.12 -8.28
CA GLU A 53 14.17 -0.65 -9.13
C GLU A 53 14.26 -2.17 -9.18
N VAL A 54 13.14 -2.85 -8.96
CA VAL A 54 13.02 -4.29 -9.15
C VAL A 54 12.45 -4.53 -10.55
N PRO A 55 13.22 -5.17 -11.46
CA PRO A 55 12.77 -5.40 -12.82
C PRO A 55 11.48 -6.21 -12.88
N ILE A 56 10.57 -5.87 -13.79
CA ILE A 56 9.25 -6.50 -13.87
C ILE A 56 9.36 -7.97 -14.30
N GLU A 57 10.38 -8.31 -15.07
CA GLU A 57 10.72 -9.67 -15.51
C GLU A 57 11.10 -10.61 -14.36
N PHE A 58 11.42 -10.08 -13.17
CA PHE A 58 11.64 -10.90 -11.98
C PHE A 58 10.33 -11.41 -11.38
N TYR A 59 9.20 -10.87 -11.84
CA TYR A 59 7.87 -11.30 -11.45
C TYR A 59 7.21 -12.13 -12.54
N LYS A 60 6.74 -13.32 -12.17
CA LYS A 60 5.80 -14.09 -12.98
C LYS A 60 4.37 -13.75 -12.56
N GLU A 61 3.56 -13.34 -13.53
CA GLU A 61 2.12 -13.17 -13.34
C GLU A 61 1.37 -14.47 -13.64
N VAL A 62 0.39 -14.81 -12.81
CA VAL A 62 -0.41 -16.04 -12.92
C VAL A 62 -1.90 -15.71 -12.80
N ASP A 63 -2.72 -16.17 -13.76
CA ASP A 63 -4.18 -16.18 -13.64
C ASP A 63 -4.64 -17.46 -12.91
N ILE A 64 -4.99 -17.31 -11.63
CA ILE A 64 -5.41 -18.40 -10.74
C ILE A 64 -6.83 -18.92 -11.03
N ARG A 65 -7.49 -18.46 -12.11
CA ARG A 65 -8.71 -19.10 -12.65
C ARG A 65 -8.40 -20.20 -13.65
N THR A 66 -7.32 -20.07 -14.42
CA THR A 66 -6.98 -21.00 -15.50
C THR A 66 -6.09 -22.14 -15.01
N GLU A 67 -5.36 -21.91 -13.91
CA GLU A 67 -4.43 -22.87 -13.33
C GLU A 67 -4.67 -22.96 -11.81
N GLU A 68 -4.60 -24.18 -11.26
CA GLU A 68 -4.65 -24.35 -9.81
C GLU A 68 -3.38 -23.78 -9.17
N PHE A 69 -3.56 -22.79 -8.29
CA PHE A 69 -2.46 -22.17 -7.60
C PHE A 69 -2.44 -22.53 -6.12
N TYR A 70 -1.32 -23.11 -5.67
CA TYR A 70 -1.05 -23.46 -4.28
C TYR A 70 0.07 -22.59 -3.73
N LEU A 71 -0.25 -21.71 -2.79
CA LEU A 71 0.73 -20.91 -2.06
C LEU A 71 1.47 -21.82 -1.07
N LYS A 72 2.77 -22.03 -1.27
CA LYS A 72 3.57 -22.95 -0.46
C LYS A 72 3.86 -22.36 0.93
N PRO A 73 4.16 -23.19 1.95
CA PRO A 73 4.63 -22.71 3.25
C PRO A 73 5.80 -21.73 3.13
N ASN A 74 5.77 -20.63 3.87
CA ASN A 74 6.75 -19.54 3.85
C ASN A 74 6.93 -18.83 2.51
N GLN A 75 6.10 -19.13 1.50
CA GLN A 75 6.11 -18.41 0.24
C GLN A 75 5.29 -17.12 0.39
N SER A 76 5.81 -16.04 -0.17
CA SER A 76 5.08 -14.79 -0.34
C SER A 76 4.79 -14.52 -1.82
N ILE A 77 3.66 -13.87 -2.07
CA ILE A 77 3.19 -13.46 -3.40
C ILE A 77 2.53 -12.09 -3.31
N LEU A 78 2.40 -11.41 -4.44
CA LEU A 78 1.58 -10.21 -4.56
C LEU A 78 0.19 -10.60 -5.04
N VAL A 79 -0.83 -10.16 -4.31
CA VAL A 79 -2.25 -10.37 -4.64
C VAL A 79 -2.96 -9.02 -4.74
N GLN A 80 -4.17 -8.99 -5.27
CA GLN A 80 -4.97 -7.77 -5.38
C GLN A 80 -6.45 -8.04 -5.08
N THR A 81 -7.20 -6.98 -4.81
CA THR A 81 -8.67 -7.00 -4.70
C THR A 81 -9.37 -6.97 -6.06
N ASN A 82 -10.57 -7.57 -6.16
CA ASN A 82 -11.45 -7.35 -7.32
C ASN A 82 -12.12 -5.99 -7.30
N GLU A 83 -12.14 -5.32 -6.16
CA GLU A 83 -12.76 -4.03 -5.98
C GLU A 83 -11.78 -2.90 -6.34
N TYR A 84 -12.28 -1.95 -7.11
CA TYR A 84 -11.65 -0.67 -7.41
C TYR A 84 -12.22 0.39 -6.47
N PHE A 85 -11.36 1.18 -5.83
CA PHE A 85 -11.75 2.15 -4.82
C PHE A 85 -11.63 3.58 -5.34
N LYS A 86 -12.52 4.47 -4.89
CA LYS A 86 -12.35 5.93 -4.95
C LYS A 86 -12.62 6.52 -3.58
N ILE A 87 -11.57 6.71 -2.78
CA ILE A 87 -11.68 7.17 -1.40
C ILE A 87 -11.90 8.69 -1.39
N PRO A 88 -12.96 9.20 -0.74
CA PRO A 88 -13.19 10.64 -0.61
C PRO A 88 -12.02 11.39 0.05
N THR A 89 -11.82 12.67 -0.27
CA THR A 89 -10.73 13.51 0.28
C THR A 89 -10.89 13.83 1.77
N ASN A 90 -12.09 13.61 2.33
CA ASN A 90 -12.41 13.80 3.74
C ASN A 90 -12.50 12.48 4.52
N MET A 91 -12.08 11.35 3.93
CA MET A 91 -12.06 10.04 4.56
C MET A 91 -10.76 9.33 4.27
N ALA A 92 -10.41 8.37 5.13
CA ALA A 92 -9.39 7.39 4.86
C ALA A 92 -10.00 5.99 4.92
N ALA A 93 -9.27 4.99 4.45
CA ALA A 93 -9.70 3.61 4.57
C ALA A 93 -8.62 2.73 5.18
N GLN A 94 -9.05 1.77 5.98
CA GLN A 94 -8.20 0.75 6.55
C GLN A 94 -8.67 -0.62 6.05
N ILE A 95 -7.72 -1.46 5.64
CA ILE A 95 -8.00 -2.85 5.34
C ILE A 95 -7.72 -3.68 6.58
N LEU A 96 -8.68 -4.54 6.89
CA LEU A 96 -8.66 -5.47 8.00
C LEU A 96 -8.57 -6.89 7.44
N GLU A 97 -7.76 -7.73 8.06
CA GLU A 97 -7.74 -9.14 7.75
C GLU A 97 -9.02 -9.82 8.25
N ARG A 98 -9.57 -10.76 7.49
CA ARG A 98 -10.64 -11.61 8.00
C ARG A 98 -10.05 -12.62 8.98
N TYR A 99 -10.59 -12.65 10.20
CA TYR A 99 -10.10 -13.54 11.24
C TYR A 99 -10.08 -15.01 10.80
N SER A 100 -11.14 -15.47 10.13
CA SER A 100 -11.21 -16.85 9.61
C SER A 100 -10.14 -17.17 8.57
N VAL A 101 -9.73 -16.20 7.76
CA VAL A 101 -8.68 -16.37 6.74
C VAL A 101 -7.31 -16.41 7.40
N LYS A 102 -7.08 -15.53 8.38
CA LYS A 102 -5.86 -15.53 9.20
C LYS A 102 -5.65 -16.87 9.92
N LEU A 103 -6.72 -17.49 10.42
CA LEU A 103 -6.64 -18.80 11.07
C LEU A 103 -6.21 -19.94 10.13
N LEU A 104 -6.32 -19.77 8.81
CA LEU A 104 -5.79 -20.72 7.83
C LEU A 104 -4.30 -20.50 7.54
N GLY A 105 -3.67 -19.47 8.13
CA GLY A 105 -2.29 -19.10 7.89
C GLY A 105 -2.06 -18.23 6.66
N PHE A 106 -3.12 -17.84 5.93
CA PHE A 106 -3.03 -16.84 4.85
C PHE A 106 -3.08 -15.44 5.45
N MET A 107 -1.94 -14.76 5.50
CA MET A 107 -1.83 -13.40 6.04
C MET A 107 -1.46 -12.42 4.93
N ILE A 108 -1.96 -11.19 5.04
CA ILE A 108 -1.64 -10.09 4.14
C ILE A 108 -0.89 -8.99 4.91
N SER A 109 -0.17 -8.13 4.19
CA SER A 109 0.62 -7.06 4.81
C SER A 109 -0.25 -6.16 5.72
N PRO A 110 0.13 -5.97 7.00
CA PRO A 110 -0.69 -5.31 8.01
C PRO A 110 -0.84 -3.79 7.83
N ALA A 111 0.01 -3.15 7.02
CA ALA A 111 0.02 -1.70 6.78
C ALA A 111 -0.96 -1.24 5.68
N SER A 112 -2.06 -1.96 5.50
CA SER A 112 -2.97 -1.72 4.38
C SER A 112 -3.93 -0.56 4.67
N TYR A 113 -3.47 0.65 4.34
CA TYR A 113 -4.18 1.93 4.52
C TYR A 113 -4.31 2.65 3.17
N MET A 114 -5.49 3.19 2.89
CA MET A 114 -5.73 4.04 1.72
C MET A 114 -5.90 5.49 2.16
N ASN A 115 -5.03 6.34 1.61
CA ASN A 115 -5.05 7.77 1.85
C ASN A 115 -6.35 8.42 1.34
N PRO A 116 -6.75 9.57 1.90
CA PRO A 116 -7.85 10.37 1.35
C PRO A 116 -7.56 10.74 -0.10
N GLY A 117 -8.54 10.58 -1.00
CA GLY A 117 -8.32 10.80 -2.44
C GLY A 117 -7.57 9.66 -3.15
N TYR A 118 -7.34 8.51 -2.51
CA TYR A 118 -6.83 7.33 -3.19
C TYR A 118 -7.84 6.81 -4.23
N GLU A 119 -7.32 6.37 -5.37
CA GLU A 119 -8.10 5.75 -6.44
C GLU A 119 -7.31 4.59 -7.02
N GLY A 120 -7.96 3.45 -7.25
CA GLY A 120 -7.32 2.24 -7.77
C GLY A 120 -7.69 0.98 -7.02
N ARG A 121 -7.16 -0.15 -7.49
CA ARG A 121 -7.21 -1.45 -6.83
C ARG A 121 -6.04 -1.64 -5.89
N LEU A 122 -6.29 -2.25 -4.74
CA LEU A 122 -5.28 -2.41 -3.71
C LEU A 122 -4.57 -3.76 -3.83
N SER A 123 -3.23 -3.71 -3.91
CA SER A 123 -2.35 -4.88 -3.90
C SER A 123 -1.75 -5.13 -2.52
N PHE A 124 -1.46 -6.39 -2.21
CA PHE A 124 -0.95 -6.84 -0.92
C PHE A 124 0.20 -7.82 -1.12
N LEU A 125 1.19 -7.77 -0.23
CA LEU A 125 2.05 -8.92 -0.02
C LEU A 125 1.27 -9.92 0.84
N ALA A 126 0.98 -11.10 0.28
CA ALA A 126 0.39 -12.22 0.99
C ALA A 126 1.46 -13.27 1.29
N ILE A 127 1.36 -13.93 2.45
CA ILE A 127 2.28 -14.97 2.88
C ILE A 127 1.52 -16.13 3.52
N ASN A 128 1.96 -17.35 3.22
CA ASN A 128 1.46 -18.55 3.88
C ASN A 128 2.32 -18.90 5.10
N HIS A 129 1.76 -18.70 6.29
CA HIS A 129 2.34 -19.09 7.58
C HIS A 129 1.89 -20.46 8.09
N SER A 130 1.05 -21.18 7.35
CA SER A 130 0.73 -22.56 7.67
C SER A 130 1.85 -23.51 7.24
N SER A 131 1.86 -24.72 7.78
CA SER A 131 2.83 -25.77 7.45
C SER A 131 2.49 -26.53 6.17
N VAL A 132 1.37 -26.22 5.51
CA VAL A 132 0.89 -26.91 4.30
C VAL A 132 0.56 -25.92 3.19
N PRO A 133 0.50 -26.34 1.92
CA PRO A 133 0.10 -25.44 0.84
C PRO A 133 -1.36 -24.96 0.99
N ILE A 134 -1.61 -23.69 0.68
CA ILE A 134 -2.95 -23.10 0.64
C ILE A 134 -3.37 -22.93 -0.82
N ARG A 135 -4.46 -23.59 -1.23
CA ARG A 135 -5.04 -23.38 -2.57
C ARG A 135 -5.75 -22.03 -2.62
N LEU A 136 -5.30 -21.14 -3.49
CA LEU A 136 -5.98 -19.86 -3.70
C LEU A 136 -7.23 -20.05 -4.54
N THR A 137 -8.30 -19.33 -4.19
CA THR A 137 -9.57 -19.37 -4.91
C THR A 137 -9.97 -17.95 -5.28
N PRO A 138 -10.05 -17.60 -6.57
CA PRO A 138 -10.52 -16.30 -7.02
C PRO A 138 -11.90 -15.98 -6.44
N GLY A 139 -12.14 -14.72 -6.10
CA GLY A 139 -13.44 -14.25 -5.58
C GLY A 139 -13.69 -14.56 -4.10
N ILE A 140 -12.81 -15.30 -3.42
CA ILE A 140 -12.97 -15.53 -1.98
C ILE A 140 -12.87 -14.19 -1.23
N LYS A 141 -13.80 -13.94 -0.30
CA LYS A 141 -13.73 -12.79 0.61
C LYS A 141 -12.48 -12.97 1.50
N PHE A 142 -11.42 -12.21 1.32
CA PHE A 142 -10.14 -12.46 2.02
C PHE A 142 -9.76 -11.36 3.03
N CYS A 143 -10.20 -10.13 2.80
CA CYS A 143 -10.01 -8.99 3.69
C CYS A 143 -11.28 -8.12 3.74
N GLN A 144 -11.26 -7.05 4.51
CA GLN A 144 -12.41 -6.17 4.70
C GLN A 144 -11.98 -4.70 4.70
N LEU A 145 -12.78 -3.84 4.10
CA LEU A 145 -12.62 -2.39 4.13
C LEU A 145 -13.32 -1.81 5.34
N ALA A 146 -12.68 -0.91 6.08
CA ALA A 146 -13.30 -0.02 7.04
C ALA A 146 -13.02 1.44 6.64
N LEU A 147 -14.04 2.30 6.62
CA LEU A 147 -13.86 3.73 6.36
C LEU A 147 -13.74 4.52 7.65
N ILE A 148 -12.86 5.51 7.63
CA ILE A 148 -12.56 6.40 8.76
C ILE A 148 -12.81 7.84 8.29
N LYS A 149 -13.76 8.52 8.93
CA LYS A 149 -13.95 9.96 8.71
C LYS A 149 -12.80 10.75 9.34
N LEU A 150 -12.23 11.67 8.57
CA LEU A 150 -11.21 12.61 9.06
C LEU A 150 -11.84 13.73 9.90
N THR A 151 -11.03 14.38 10.74
CA THR A 151 -11.45 15.55 11.53
C THR A 151 -11.69 16.78 10.65
N SER A 152 -10.97 16.89 9.53
CA SER A 152 -11.13 17.89 8.48
C SER A 152 -10.73 17.29 7.13
N GLU A 153 -11.05 17.96 6.02
CA GLU A 153 -10.54 17.55 4.71
C GLU A 153 -9.00 17.59 4.68
N ALA A 154 -8.39 16.64 3.97
CA ALA A 154 -6.94 16.62 3.80
C ALA A 154 -6.49 17.81 2.93
N LEU A 155 -5.47 18.56 3.39
CA LEU A 155 -4.89 19.65 2.61
C LEU A 155 -4.23 19.14 1.31
N LYS A 156 -3.57 17.98 1.40
CA LYS A 156 -2.89 17.30 0.29
C LYS A 156 -3.36 15.83 0.22
N PRO A 157 -4.61 15.58 -0.26
CA PRO A 157 -5.09 14.23 -0.51
C PRO A 157 -4.18 13.53 -1.53
N TYR A 158 -4.23 12.21 -1.57
CA TYR A 158 -3.36 11.36 -2.39
C TYR A 158 -3.29 11.86 -3.82
N ASN A 159 -4.42 12.05 -4.51
CA ASN A 159 -4.47 12.57 -5.88
C ASN A 159 -3.86 13.98 -6.12
N LYS A 160 -3.50 14.71 -5.07
CA LYS A 160 -2.80 16.01 -5.14
C LYS A 160 -1.36 15.96 -4.61
N GLN A 161 -0.88 14.79 -4.19
CA GLN A 161 0.52 14.60 -3.80
C GLN A 161 1.40 14.58 -5.04
N SER A 162 2.67 14.96 -4.89
CA SER A 162 3.64 15.02 -5.99
C SER A 162 4.06 13.64 -6.49
N ASN A 163 3.93 12.59 -5.66
CA ASN A 163 4.39 11.25 -5.98
C ASN A 163 3.30 10.19 -5.72
N THR A 164 2.40 10.01 -6.68
CA THR A 164 1.21 9.15 -6.58
C THR A 164 1.33 7.90 -7.43
N VAL A 165 2.45 7.20 -7.29
CA VAL A 165 2.87 6.11 -8.19
C VAL A 165 1.90 4.92 -8.28
N TYR A 166 0.94 4.80 -7.35
CA TYR A 166 -0.09 3.75 -7.34
C TYR A 166 -1.51 4.28 -7.63
N TYR A 167 -1.67 5.56 -7.97
CA TYR A 167 -2.97 6.13 -8.35
C TYR A 167 -3.51 5.48 -9.62
N GLN A 168 -4.81 5.18 -9.62
CA GLN A 168 -5.56 4.52 -10.69
C GLN A 168 -5.00 3.14 -11.10
N SER A 169 -4.35 2.44 -10.17
CA SER A 169 -3.81 1.10 -10.45
C SER A 169 -4.91 0.09 -10.78
N GLU A 170 -4.76 -0.65 -11.88
CA GLU A 170 -5.69 -1.69 -12.32
C GLU A 170 -5.13 -3.11 -12.22
N SER A 171 -3.80 -3.26 -12.24
CA SER A 171 -3.10 -4.55 -12.17
C SER A 171 -2.42 -4.75 -10.82
N VAL A 172 -2.03 -5.98 -10.51
CA VAL A 172 -1.21 -6.29 -9.32
C VAL A 172 0.07 -5.45 -9.34
N ASN A 173 0.22 -4.55 -8.36
CA ASN A 173 1.35 -3.63 -8.28
C ASN A 173 2.61 -4.32 -7.77
N THR A 174 3.75 -3.96 -8.35
CA THR A 174 5.09 -4.21 -7.79
C THR A 174 5.58 -2.95 -7.06
N SER A 175 6.66 -3.07 -6.30
CA SER A 175 7.23 -1.93 -5.57
C SER A 175 7.74 -0.86 -6.54
N LYS A 176 7.34 0.39 -6.29
CA LYS A 176 7.85 1.60 -6.94
C LYS A 176 8.66 2.48 -5.99
N LEU A 177 9.22 1.89 -4.92
CA LEU A 177 10.01 2.61 -3.92
C LEU A 177 11.18 3.39 -4.55
N HIS A 178 11.78 2.86 -5.61
CA HIS A 178 12.86 3.54 -6.34
C HIS A 178 12.47 4.93 -6.86
N LEU A 179 11.17 5.21 -7.07
CA LEU A 179 10.65 6.52 -7.48
C LEU A 179 10.46 7.50 -6.32
N ASP A 180 10.86 7.14 -5.09
CA ASP A 180 10.85 8.07 -3.97
C ASP A 180 11.71 9.32 -4.28
N SER A 181 11.23 10.49 -3.88
CA SER A 181 11.89 11.75 -4.26
C SER A 181 13.29 11.90 -3.69
N GLU A 182 13.56 11.40 -2.48
CA GLU A 182 14.91 11.48 -1.90
C GLU A 182 15.85 10.50 -2.60
N ILE A 183 15.35 9.32 -2.98
CA ILE A 183 16.11 8.35 -3.77
C ILE A 183 16.42 8.93 -5.15
N GLN A 184 15.44 9.54 -5.84
CA GLN A 184 15.64 10.16 -7.15
C GLN A 184 16.60 11.36 -7.09
N SER A 185 16.56 12.15 -6.00
CA SER A 185 17.54 13.23 -5.76
C SER A 185 18.96 12.65 -5.64
N PHE A 186 19.14 11.63 -4.81
CA PHE A 186 20.43 10.96 -4.65
C PHE A 186 20.97 10.40 -5.98
N LEU A 187 20.13 9.72 -6.75
CA LEU A 187 20.52 9.14 -8.05
C LEU A 187 20.97 10.23 -9.03
N THR A 188 20.25 11.36 -9.06
CA THR A 188 20.59 12.53 -9.87
C THR A 188 21.93 13.13 -9.46
N ASP A 189 22.15 13.34 -8.16
CA ASP A 189 23.40 13.91 -7.62
C ASP A 189 24.62 13.03 -7.90
N ARG A 190 24.43 11.72 -7.94
CA ARG A 190 25.48 10.73 -8.24
C ARG A 190 25.65 10.44 -9.72
N GLY A 191 24.76 10.93 -10.58
CA GLY A 191 24.79 10.67 -12.02
C GLY A 191 24.59 9.19 -12.37
N VAL A 192 23.82 8.45 -11.55
CA VAL A 192 23.51 7.03 -11.77
C VAL A 192 22.00 6.85 -11.95
N SER A 193 21.59 5.85 -12.73
CA SER A 193 20.17 5.64 -13.07
C SER A 193 19.42 4.73 -12.10
N ASN A 194 20.12 3.92 -11.31
CA ASN A 194 19.52 3.00 -10.35
C ASN A 194 20.48 2.72 -9.19
N VAL A 195 19.95 2.25 -8.06
CA VAL A 195 20.74 1.85 -6.90
C VAL A 195 21.33 0.47 -7.15
N SER A 196 22.66 0.36 -7.13
CA SER A 196 23.42 -0.90 -7.15
C SER A 196 23.82 -1.34 -5.74
N LEU A 197 24.46 -2.51 -5.62
CA LEU A 197 25.04 -2.97 -4.35
C LEU A 197 26.07 -1.98 -3.79
N GLU A 198 26.84 -1.34 -4.68
CA GLU A 198 27.87 -0.37 -4.29
C GLU A 198 27.24 0.94 -3.82
N THR A 199 26.28 1.48 -4.59
CA THR A 199 25.65 2.76 -4.28
C THR A 199 24.61 2.67 -3.18
N ALA A 200 24.13 1.48 -2.81
CA ALA A 200 23.15 1.30 -1.73
C ALA A 200 23.66 1.83 -0.39
N LYS A 201 24.95 1.64 -0.11
CA LYS A 201 25.58 2.20 1.10
C LYS A 201 25.62 3.73 1.04
N GLU A 202 26.00 4.28 -0.11
CA GLU A 202 26.05 5.74 -0.31
C GLU A 202 24.67 6.39 -0.19
N LEU A 203 23.63 5.71 -0.69
CA LEU A 203 22.24 6.13 -0.50
C LEU A 203 21.90 6.18 0.99
N GLY A 204 22.26 5.13 1.74
CA GLY A 204 22.07 5.11 3.18
C GLY A 204 22.74 6.28 3.90
N ASP A 205 24.01 6.55 3.58
CA ASP A 205 24.76 7.66 4.15
C ASP A 205 24.12 9.03 3.78
N HIS A 206 23.67 9.18 2.54
CA HIS A 206 22.96 10.38 2.06
C HIS A 206 21.66 10.63 2.83
N LEU A 207 20.80 9.62 2.94
CA LEU A 207 19.52 9.72 3.67
C LEU A 207 19.75 10.06 5.15
N ILE A 208 20.75 9.46 5.79
CA ILE A 208 21.10 9.77 7.19
C ILE A 208 21.59 11.21 7.34
N SER A 209 22.41 11.72 6.41
CA SER A 209 22.85 13.12 6.43
C SER A 209 21.66 14.06 6.33
N HIS A 210 20.77 13.81 5.36
CA HIS A 210 19.58 14.63 5.14
C HIS A 210 18.66 14.65 6.38
N ILE A 211 18.44 13.50 7.03
CA ILE A 211 17.67 13.42 8.29
C ILE A 211 18.30 14.31 9.37
N ASN A 212 19.62 14.26 9.55
CA ASN A 212 20.31 15.03 10.58
C ASN A 212 20.30 16.54 10.30
N GLU A 213 20.46 16.93 9.04
CA GLU A 213 20.39 18.31 8.59
C GLU A 213 18.99 18.88 8.79
N ALA A 214 17.96 18.20 8.29
CA ALA A 214 16.56 18.62 8.44
C ALA A 214 16.15 18.72 9.92
N ALA A 215 16.56 17.75 10.76
CA ALA A 215 16.29 17.80 12.19
C ALA A 215 16.95 19.01 12.87
N LYS A 216 18.18 19.35 12.48
CA LYS A 216 18.90 20.51 13.00
C LYS A 216 18.24 21.82 12.57
N GLU A 217 17.83 21.93 11.31
CA GLU A 217 17.13 23.12 10.78
C GLU A 217 15.82 23.38 11.52
N ILE A 218 15.01 22.34 11.74
CA ILE A 218 13.76 22.44 12.51
C ILE A 218 14.06 22.88 13.95
N ALA A 219 15.06 22.28 14.60
CA ALA A 219 15.44 22.64 15.96
C ALA A 219 15.90 24.12 16.06
N ASP A 220 16.66 24.60 15.09
CA ASP A 220 17.12 25.99 15.05
C ASP A 220 15.98 26.97 14.73
N MET A 221 15.02 26.58 13.88
CA MET A 221 13.78 27.34 13.65
C MET A 221 12.95 27.49 14.94
N LEU A 222 12.68 26.37 15.63
CA LEU A 222 11.90 26.38 16.88
C LEU A 222 12.58 27.19 17.98
N ARG A 223 13.92 27.14 18.07
CA ARG A 223 14.69 27.98 19.02
C ARG A 223 14.55 29.47 18.71
N LYS A 224 14.58 29.85 17.43
CA LYS A 224 14.40 31.25 17.02
C LYS A 224 12.99 31.75 17.36
N GLU A 225 11.95 30.96 17.07
CA GLU A 225 10.56 31.28 17.42
C GLU A 225 10.36 31.42 18.94
N TYR A 226 10.88 30.47 19.72
CA TYR A 226 10.82 30.53 21.18
C TYR A 226 11.53 31.78 21.74
N ASN A 227 12.71 32.11 21.22
CA ASN A 227 13.45 33.30 21.67
C ASN A 227 12.75 34.61 21.24
N SER A 228 12.02 34.62 20.11
CA SER A 228 11.23 35.78 19.71
C SER A 228 9.99 36.01 20.59
N LEU A 229 9.35 34.93 21.05
CA LEU A 229 8.16 34.98 21.90
C LEU A 229 8.47 35.34 23.36
N ASN A 230 9.71 35.13 23.83
CA ASN A 230 10.12 35.38 25.22
C ASN A 230 10.97 36.67 25.39
N ASN A 231 11.21 37.41 24.31
CA ASN A 231 11.88 38.72 24.34
C ASN A 231 10.89 39.89 24.13
N GLU A 232 9.57 39.61 24.19
CA GLU A 232 8.47 40.58 24.33
C GLU A 232 7.86 40.48 25.74
#